data_AF-A0A8C4ZPJ3-F1
#
_entry.id   AF-A0A8C4ZPJ3-F1
#
_cell.length_a   1.000
_cell.length_b   1.000
_cell.length_c   1.000
_cell.angle_alpha   90.00
_cell.angle_beta   90.00
_cell.angle_gamma   90.00
#
_symmetry.space_group_name_H-M   'P 1'
#
loop_
_entity.id
_entity.type
_entity.pdbx_description
1 polymer ?
#
loop_
_entity_poly.entity_id
_entity_poly.type
_entity_poly.pdbx_seq_one_letter_code
_entity_poly.pdbx_strand_id
1 'polypeptide(L)'
;MVSWTRTPQTPSSELLLPCFVLEEPLYVDKVRFTSGILLRSKVTLPKMAAPMVERGEDAFRTLFKFYRRKHPPPDLSNVLDFSKGIVCDKVLSTNLEVSAVSDGEASRAGLRPVRDWRAFGLQGCPGFIFIANPFLRGSQPHWLRRCLKTYTQKPNVCNLDMHMSPNETDDIWGKSADTLRRVPCGKKEPKTLLEKLRWVTLGYHYNWNTKTYSPEHHTPFPADLQRLSGLVAAAAGFPSFNAEAGILNYYRSDSSLGIHVDESELDLSRPLLSFCFGQSAIFLLGGPRREDPPTAMYMHSGDVMVMSGQSRLLYHAVPRILQDPPPPCSLGTSLSRGQGSPERGVSGEGGVDGEDWAVCSRYIQSSRVNMTVRQVLGPGQSFPGVPKGSAPDAEGGGEGGGQKRRRSSSGGTESSDT
;
A
#
# COMPACT_ATOMS: atom_id res chain seq x y z
N MET A 1 38.76 -39.88 10.37
CA MET A 1 38.45 -41.27 9.97
C MET A 1 37.27 -41.75 10.81
N VAL A 2 36.50 -42.73 10.30
CA VAL A 2 35.34 -43.41 10.94
C VAL A 2 35.62 -43.86 12.39
N SER A 3 34.64 -44.10 13.29
CA SER A 3 33.19 -44.32 13.10
C SER A 3 32.31 -43.91 14.31
N TRP A 4 30.98 -43.91 14.11
CA TRP A 4 29.97 -44.08 15.17
C TRP A 4 29.53 -45.55 15.25
N THR A 5 29.11 -46.02 16.42
CA THR A 5 28.45 -47.33 16.64
C THR A 5 27.04 -47.16 17.23
N ARG A 6 26.27 -48.26 17.31
CA ARG A 6 24.83 -48.22 16.98
C ARG A 6 23.95 -49.14 17.85
N THR A 7 22.89 -48.57 18.45
CA THR A 7 21.59 -49.20 18.81
C THR A 7 21.52 -50.35 19.85
N PRO A 8 20.33 -50.62 20.47
CA PRO A 8 20.16 -51.54 21.61
C PRO A 8 19.35 -52.84 21.32
N GLN A 9 19.20 -53.70 22.34
CA GLN A 9 18.36 -54.91 22.42
C GLN A 9 17.79 -55.03 23.86
N THR A 10 16.47 -55.08 24.17
CA THR A 10 15.36 -56.07 23.96
C THR A 10 15.12 -56.97 25.22
N PRO A 11 14.11 -57.89 25.33
CA PRO A 11 12.89 -57.60 26.11
C PRO A 11 12.33 -58.72 27.04
N SER A 12 11.22 -58.45 27.75
CA SER A 12 10.25 -59.39 28.41
C SER A 12 9.13 -58.57 29.09
N SER A 13 7.93 -59.03 29.45
CA SER A 13 7.08 -60.22 29.14
C SER A 13 5.62 -59.85 29.54
N GLU A 14 4.64 -59.89 28.63
CA GLU A 14 3.64 -60.97 28.46
C GLU A 14 2.50 -61.04 29.51
N LEU A 15 1.23 -60.91 29.07
CA LEU A 15 0.11 -61.87 29.29
C LEU A 15 -1.31 -61.32 28.95
N LEU A 16 -2.06 -62.15 28.21
CA LEU A 16 -3.54 -62.33 28.16
C LEU A 16 -4.50 -61.37 27.42
N LEU A 17 -5.57 -62.01 26.91
CA LEU A 17 -6.68 -61.65 25.99
C LEU A 17 -7.97 -62.33 26.55
N PRO A 18 -9.23 -62.18 26.03
CA PRO A 18 -9.64 -62.05 24.61
C PRO A 18 -10.89 -61.16 24.31
N CYS A 19 -11.51 -61.38 23.14
CA CYS A 19 -12.50 -60.53 22.45
C CYS A 19 -13.95 -61.10 22.39
N PHE A 20 -14.81 -60.45 21.58
CA PHE A 20 -16.15 -60.86 21.06
C PHE A 20 -17.38 -60.63 22.00
N VAL A 21 -18.63 -60.42 21.53
CA VAL A 21 -19.25 -60.38 20.17
C VAL A 21 -20.15 -59.12 20.01
N LEU A 22 -20.66 -58.86 18.80
CA LEU A 22 -21.79 -57.96 18.47
C LEU A 22 -23.15 -58.53 18.96
N GLU A 23 -24.16 -57.68 19.21
CA GLU A 23 -25.54 -57.86 18.70
C GLU A 23 -26.50 -56.66 18.95
N GLU A 24 -27.47 -56.51 18.04
CA GLU A 24 -28.70 -55.70 18.03
C GLU A 24 -29.79 -56.63 17.41
N PRO A 25 -31.12 -56.43 17.55
CA PRO A 25 -31.84 -55.22 17.98
C PRO A 25 -33.01 -55.49 18.98
N LEU A 26 -33.86 -54.49 19.28
CA LEU A 26 -35.33 -54.68 19.35
C LEU A 26 -36.16 -53.37 19.38
N TYR A 27 -37.49 -53.53 19.33
CA TYR A 27 -38.53 -52.52 19.08
C TYR A 27 -39.61 -52.61 20.20
N VAL A 28 -40.46 -51.61 20.48
CA VAL A 28 -40.76 -50.33 19.79
C VAL A 28 -40.37 -49.15 20.72
N ASP A 29 -41.14 -48.13 21.15
CA ASP A 29 -42.46 -47.56 20.79
C ASP A 29 -42.50 -46.02 20.94
N LYS A 30 -43.68 -45.43 20.73
CA LYS A 30 -43.90 -44.00 20.49
C LYS A 30 -44.34 -43.24 21.74
N VAL A 31 -43.61 -42.18 22.06
CA VAL A 31 -44.19 -40.99 22.72
C VAL A 31 -43.76 -39.75 21.94
N ARG A 32 -44.73 -38.96 21.47
CA ARG A 32 -44.52 -37.57 21.02
C ARG A 32 -44.61 -36.65 22.25
N PHE A 33 -43.83 -35.57 22.30
CA PHE A 33 -44.39 -34.21 22.28
C PHE A 33 -43.31 -33.11 22.09
N THR A 34 -43.66 -32.07 21.31
CA THR A 34 -43.06 -30.72 21.22
C THR A 34 -41.53 -30.51 21.14
N SER A 35 -41.10 -29.86 20.06
CA SER A 35 -39.70 -29.46 19.82
C SER A 35 -39.32 -28.12 20.48
N GLY A 36 -38.22 -28.09 21.22
CA GLY A 36 -37.50 -26.86 21.56
C GLY A 36 -36.30 -26.66 20.63
N ILE A 37 -36.45 -25.88 19.56
CA ILE A 37 -35.37 -25.67 18.58
C ILE A 37 -34.41 -24.57 19.06
N LEU A 38 -33.18 -24.98 19.39
CA LEU A 38 -32.06 -24.09 19.61
C LEU A 38 -31.70 -23.37 18.30
N LEU A 39 -31.99 -22.07 18.22
CA LEU A 39 -31.74 -21.21 17.05
C LEU A 39 -30.24 -20.96 16.81
N ARG A 40 -29.53 -21.97 16.27
CA ARG A 40 -28.24 -21.75 15.61
C ARG A 40 -28.46 -20.93 14.34
N SER A 41 -28.16 -19.65 14.40
CA SER A 41 -28.17 -18.71 13.28
C SER A 41 -27.11 -19.09 12.23
N LYS A 42 -27.45 -20.05 11.36
CA LYS A 42 -26.69 -20.33 10.13
C LYS A 42 -26.75 -19.12 9.22
N VAL A 43 -25.78 -18.22 9.33
CA VAL A 43 -25.56 -17.15 8.33
C VAL A 43 -25.33 -17.84 6.99
N THR A 44 -26.31 -17.72 6.10
CA THR A 44 -26.23 -18.33 4.77
C THR A 44 -25.21 -17.58 3.92
N LEU A 45 -24.31 -18.31 3.27
CA LEU A 45 -23.62 -17.78 2.09
C LEU A 45 -24.67 -17.22 1.11
N PRO A 46 -24.41 -16.09 0.43
CA PRO A 46 -25.36 -15.53 -0.51
C PRO A 46 -25.74 -16.57 -1.56
N LYS A 47 -27.04 -16.71 -1.82
CA LYS A 47 -27.68 -17.86 -2.49
C LYS A 47 -27.38 -17.99 -3.99
N MET A 48 -26.29 -17.39 -4.46
CA MET A 48 -25.76 -17.40 -5.82
C MET A 48 -24.30 -17.87 -5.90
N ALA A 49 -23.68 -18.28 -4.78
CA ALA A 49 -22.33 -18.88 -4.80
C ALA A 49 -22.28 -20.25 -5.53
N ALA A 50 -23.43 -20.89 -5.74
CA ALA A 50 -23.59 -22.05 -6.61
C ALA A 50 -24.85 -21.85 -7.48
N PRO A 51 -24.80 -21.94 -8.82
CA PRO A 51 -23.64 -22.28 -9.67
C PRO A 51 -23.02 -21.04 -10.36
N MET A 52 -21.73 -20.78 -10.14
CA MET A 52 -20.97 -19.78 -10.93
C MET A 52 -19.67 -20.34 -11.55
N VAL A 53 -19.47 -21.65 -11.54
CA VAL A 53 -18.35 -22.32 -12.22
C VAL A 53 -18.74 -22.64 -13.68
N GLU A 54 -19.11 -21.62 -14.44
CA GLU A 54 -19.16 -21.73 -15.90
C GLU A 54 -17.84 -21.20 -16.51
N ARG A 55 -17.32 -21.90 -17.52
CA ARG A 55 -16.17 -21.48 -18.35
C ARG A 55 -14.80 -21.43 -17.64
N GLY A 56 -14.64 -22.10 -16.51
CA GLY A 56 -13.32 -22.36 -15.91
C GLY A 56 -12.54 -21.13 -15.45
N GLU A 57 -13.24 -20.08 -15.01
CA GLU A 57 -12.60 -18.91 -14.42
C GLU A 57 -12.43 -19.06 -12.90
N ASP A 58 -11.30 -18.58 -12.39
CA ASP A 58 -10.99 -18.62 -10.96
C ASP A 58 -11.93 -17.73 -10.12
N ALA A 59 -12.06 -18.06 -8.82
CA ALA A 59 -12.99 -17.38 -7.92
C ALA A 59 -12.66 -15.87 -7.78
N PHE A 60 -11.38 -15.53 -7.78
CA PHE A 60 -10.93 -14.14 -7.76
C PHE A 60 -11.36 -13.41 -9.04
N ARG A 61 -11.06 -13.95 -10.22
CA ARG A 61 -11.45 -13.40 -11.54
C ARG A 61 -12.96 -13.22 -11.67
N THR A 62 -13.74 -14.13 -11.10
CA THR A 62 -15.20 -14.05 -11.04
C THR A 62 -15.66 -12.84 -10.21
N LEU A 63 -15.17 -12.69 -8.98
CA LEU A 63 -15.49 -11.53 -8.13
C LEU A 63 -14.93 -10.21 -8.68
N PHE A 64 -13.74 -10.22 -9.28
CA PHE A 64 -13.15 -9.07 -9.96
C PHE A 64 -14.04 -8.56 -11.10
N LYS A 65 -14.54 -9.47 -11.96
CA LYS A 65 -15.52 -9.12 -13.01
C LYS A 65 -16.82 -8.58 -12.44
N PHE A 66 -17.36 -9.21 -11.39
CA PHE A 66 -18.58 -8.74 -10.72
C PHE A 66 -18.43 -7.29 -10.23
N TYR A 67 -17.42 -7.01 -9.41
CA TYR A 67 -17.21 -5.67 -8.86
C TYR A 67 -16.79 -4.64 -9.91
N ARG A 68 -16.22 -5.05 -11.06
CA ARG A 68 -15.89 -4.15 -12.19
C ARG A 68 -17.08 -3.83 -13.11
N ARG A 69 -18.18 -4.59 -13.07
CA ARG A 69 -19.34 -4.45 -13.98
C ARG A 69 -20.01 -3.07 -13.85
N LYS A 70 -20.09 -2.30 -14.94
CA LYS A 70 -20.74 -0.96 -14.90
C LYS A 70 -22.27 -1.03 -14.89
N HIS A 71 -22.87 -1.85 -15.76
CA HIS A 71 -24.33 -1.97 -15.90
C HIS A 71 -24.79 -3.45 -15.91
N PRO A 72 -25.82 -3.82 -15.13
CA PRO A 72 -26.21 -3.11 -13.91
C PRO A 72 -25.02 -3.02 -12.94
N PRO A 73 -24.95 -2.04 -12.02
CA PRO A 73 -23.92 -2.04 -11.00
C PRO A 73 -23.95 -3.35 -10.18
N PRO A 74 -22.83 -3.75 -9.55
CA PRO A 74 -22.84 -4.79 -8.53
C PRO A 74 -23.64 -4.32 -7.32
N ASP A 75 -24.22 -5.27 -6.60
CA ASP A 75 -24.59 -5.02 -5.20
C ASP A 75 -23.30 -4.90 -4.37
N LEU A 76 -23.28 -3.94 -3.47
CA LEU A 76 -22.16 -3.65 -2.56
C LEU A 76 -22.51 -3.91 -1.08
N SER A 77 -23.71 -4.43 -0.79
CA SER A 77 -24.21 -4.72 0.57
C SER A 77 -23.28 -5.61 1.41
N ASN A 78 -22.52 -6.48 0.76
CA ASN A 78 -21.61 -7.45 1.37
C ASN A 78 -20.13 -6.99 1.39
N VAL A 79 -19.83 -5.76 0.97
CA VAL A 79 -18.47 -5.20 0.98
C VAL A 79 -18.17 -4.65 2.38
N LEU A 80 -17.04 -5.05 2.97
CA LEU A 80 -16.65 -4.63 4.32
C LEU A 80 -16.33 -3.13 4.36
N ASP A 81 -16.90 -2.42 5.33
CA ASP A 81 -16.70 -0.99 5.56
C ASP A 81 -16.18 -0.76 6.99
N PHE A 82 -14.85 -0.68 7.12
CA PHE A 82 -14.17 -0.42 8.39
C PHE A 82 -14.47 0.98 8.96
N SER A 83 -15.00 1.92 8.16
CA SER A 83 -15.38 3.23 8.68
C SER A 83 -16.55 3.13 9.66
N LYS A 84 -17.43 2.12 9.46
CA LYS A 84 -18.56 1.75 10.32
C LYS A 84 -18.18 0.89 11.54
N GLY A 85 -16.91 0.47 11.68
CA GLY A 85 -16.42 -0.34 12.79
C GLY A 85 -16.40 -1.85 12.52
N ILE A 86 -16.63 -2.66 13.56
CA ILE A 86 -16.70 -4.12 13.44
C ILE A 86 -18.09 -4.50 12.94
N VAL A 87 -18.21 -4.76 11.63
CA VAL A 87 -19.50 -5.05 10.97
C VAL A 87 -19.85 -6.54 10.97
N CYS A 88 -18.87 -7.44 11.11
CA CYS A 88 -19.08 -8.90 11.18
C CYS A 88 -17.86 -9.64 11.75
N ASP A 89 -18.05 -10.91 12.11
CA ASP A 89 -17.07 -11.83 12.73
C ASP A 89 -15.73 -11.96 11.98
N LYS A 90 -15.67 -11.58 10.69
CA LYS A 90 -14.44 -11.56 9.89
C LYS A 90 -13.52 -10.39 10.23
N VAL A 91 -14.05 -9.31 10.81
CA VAL A 91 -13.31 -8.10 11.16
C VAL A 91 -12.87 -8.21 12.61
N LEU A 92 -11.55 -8.20 12.83
CA LEU A 92 -10.95 -8.25 14.16
C LEU A 92 -10.44 -6.86 14.54
N SER A 93 -10.51 -6.49 15.82
CA SER A 93 -9.79 -5.30 16.29
C SER A 93 -8.30 -5.61 16.37
N THR A 94 -7.46 -4.71 15.87
CA THR A 94 -6.00 -4.86 15.93
C THR A 94 -5.41 -3.83 16.89
N ASN A 95 -4.64 -4.29 17.86
CA ASN A 95 -3.86 -3.41 18.73
C ASN A 95 -2.68 -2.82 17.94
N LEU A 96 -2.36 -1.55 18.20
CA LEU A 96 -1.19 -0.86 17.65
C LEU A 96 -0.20 -0.56 18.78
N GLU A 97 1.07 -0.38 18.42
CA GLU A 97 2.13 0.03 19.33
C GLU A 97 2.01 1.53 19.65
N VAL A 98 1.08 1.88 20.53
CA VAL A 98 0.74 3.26 20.92
C VAL A 98 1.97 4.05 21.42
N SER A 99 2.92 3.38 22.06
CA SER A 99 4.16 3.98 22.57
C SER A 99 5.28 4.14 21.52
N ALA A 100 5.14 3.57 20.33
CA ALA A 100 6.18 3.62 19.29
C ALA A 100 6.23 4.94 18.50
N VAL A 101 5.27 5.84 18.71
CA VAL A 101 5.16 7.15 18.05
C VAL A 101 4.67 8.18 19.06
N SER A 102 5.36 9.32 19.19
CA SER A 102 4.84 10.42 20.02
C SER A 102 3.71 11.20 19.32
N ASP A 103 2.74 11.70 20.09
CA ASP A 103 1.65 12.55 19.60
C ASP A 103 2.17 13.77 18.80
N GLY A 104 3.32 14.31 19.20
CA GLY A 104 3.98 15.44 18.55
C GLY A 104 4.64 15.10 17.21
N GLU A 105 5.04 13.84 16.99
CA GLU A 105 5.54 13.36 15.69
C GLU A 105 4.40 13.01 14.75
N ALA A 106 3.37 12.33 15.26
CA ALA A 106 2.12 12.09 14.53
C ALA A 106 1.53 13.41 13.99
N SER A 107 1.41 14.43 14.85
CA SER A 107 0.92 15.75 14.46
C SER A 107 1.81 16.47 13.43
N ARG A 108 3.14 16.26 13.47
CA ARG A 108 4.10 16.74 12.45
C ARG A 108 4.05 15.98 11.11
N ALA A 109 3.33 14.86 11.04
CA ALA A 109 2.97 14.15 9.81
C ALA A 109 1.49 14.36 9.39
N GLY A 110 0.72 15.11 10.19
CA GLY A 110 -0.73 15.30 9.96
C GLY A 110 -1.56 14.07 10.36
N LEU A 111 -1.06 13.24 11.27
CA LEU A 111 -1.74 12.09 11.85
C LEU A 111 -2.27 12.43 13.25
N ARG A 112 -3.36 11.76 13.65
CA ARG A 112 -3.91 11.78 15.02
C ARG A 112 -2.98 10.99 15.97
N PRO A 113 -3.06 11.16 17.30
CA PRO A 113 -2.45 10.24 18.27
C PRO A 113 -2.76 8.77 17.96
N VAL A 114 -1.79 7.87 18.09
CA VAL A 114 -1.96 6.44 17.72
C VAL A 114 -3.07 5.75 18.53
N ARG A 115 -3.27 6.17 19.79
CA ARG A 115 -4.39 5.73 20.65
C ARG A 115 -5.78 6.02 20.07
N ASP A 116 -5.91 6.97 19.14
CA ASP A 116 -7.19 7.33 18.52
C ASP A 116 -7.40 6.60 17.17
N TRP A 117 -6.42 5.80 16.70
CA TRP A 117 -6.51 5.11 15.42
C TRP A 117 -7.42 3.88 15.54
N ARG A 118 -8.28 3.69 14.54
CA ARG A 118 -9.15 2.50 14.45
C ARG A 118 -8.49 1.50 13.50
N ALA A 119 -7.77 0.53 14.06
CA ALA A 119 -7.05 -0.49 13.32
C ALA A 119 -7.78 -1.84 13.39
N PHE A 120 -7.84 -2.53 12.25
CA PHE A 120 -8.59 -3.77 12.09
C PHE A 120 -7.78 -4.81 11.33
N GLY A 121 -7.91 -6.08 11.73
CA GLY A 121 -7.41 -7.23 11.01
C GLY A 121 -8.54 -7.99 10.32
N LEU A 122 -8.17 -8.96 9.46
CA LEU A 122 -9.13 -9.88 8.84
C LEU A 122 -8.87 -11.32 9.26
N GLN A 123 -9.91 -12.01 9.67
CA GLN A 123 -9.87 -13.43 10.03
C GLN A 123 -9.36 -14.26 8.84
N GLY A 124 -8.30 -15.03 9.05
CA GLY A 124 -7.63 -15.80 8.01
C GLY A 124 -6.57 -15.04 7.18
N CYS A 125 -6.36 -13.75 7.41
CA CYS A 125 -5.35 -12.92 6.73
C CYS A 125 -4.32 -12.32 7.73
N PRO A 126 -3.53 -13.15 8.45
CA PRO A 126 -2.61 -12.65 9.46
C PRO A 126 -1.52 -11.75 8.86
N GLY A 127 -1.22 -10.65 9.57
CA GLY A 127 -0.32 -9.59 9.13
C GLY A 127 -0.97 -8.51 8.24
N PHE A 128 -2.25 -8.65 7.89
CA PHE A 128 -3.04 -7.58 7.28
C PHE A 128 -3.59 -6.65 8.37
N ILE A 129 -3.37 -5.34 8.23
CA ILE A 129 -3.96 -4.31 9.08
C ILE A 129 -4.57 -3.21 8.21
N PHE A 130 -5.82 -2.86 8.48
CA PHE A 130 -6.54 -1.73 7.89
C PHE A 130 -6.73 -0.64 8.95
N ILE A 131 -6.27 0.58 8.69
CA ILE A 131 -6.35 1.71 9.60
C ILE A 131 -7.31 2.75 9.00
N ALA A 132 -8.48 2.90 9.61
CA ALA A 132 -9.54 3.78 9.11
C ALA A 132 -9.23 5.25 9.40
N ASN A 133 -8.85 5.99 8.35
CA ASN A 133 -8.45 7.41 8.32
C ASN A 133 -7.72 7.92 9.59
N PRO A 134 -6.42 7.63 9.78
CA PRO A 134 -5.64 8.14 10.91
C PRO A 134 -5.26 9.62 10.81
N PHE A 135 -5.57 10.31 9.70
CA PHE A 135 -5.19 11.71 9.50
C PHE A 135 -5.99 12.70 10.37
N LEU A 136 -5.34 13.82 10.71
CA LEU A 136 -5.98 15.01 11.26
C LEU A 136 -6.86 15.68 10.19
N ARG A 137 -7.91 16.40 10.63
CA ARG A 137 -8.82 17.14 9.74
C ARG A 137 -8.03 18.21 8.98
N GLY A 138 -8.18 18.26 7.66
CA GLY A 138 -7.42 19.18 6.80
C GLY A 138 -5.99 18.75 6.44
N SER A 139 -5.46 17.62 6.95
CA SER A 139 -4.10 17.17 6.60
C SER A 139 -4.01 16.36 5.30
N GLN A 140 -5.09 15.69 4.86
CA GLN A 140 -5.12 14.97 3.57
C GLN A 140 -4.80 15.86 2.34
N PRO A 141 -5.29 17.12 2.24
CA PRO A 141 -4.86 18.08 1.22
C PRO A 141 -3.35 18.22 1.03
N HIS A 142 -2.55 18.19 2.10
CA HIS A 142 -1.08 18.28 1.99
C HIS A 142 -0.55 17.11 1.15
N TRP A 143 -0.87 15.87 1.54
CA TRP A 143 -0.43 14.66 0.84
C TRP A 143 -0.93 14.60 -0.61
N LEU A 144 -2.15 15.06 -0.87
CA LEU A 144 -2.68 15.21 -2.22
C LEU A 144 -1.90 16.22 -3.07
N ARG A 145 -1.53 17.39 -2.53
CA ARG A 145 -0.65 18.36 -3.19
C ARG A 145 0.73 17.75 -3.46
N ARG A 146 1.33 17.05 -2.49
CA ARG A 146 2.64 16.39 -2.68
C ARG A 146 2.57 15.36 -3.82
N CYS A 147 1.54 14.51 -3.84
CA CYS A 147 1.30 13.57 -4.94
C CYS A 147 1.18 14.27 -6.30
N LEU A 148 0.29 15.25 -6.42
CA LEU A 148 -0.14 15.81 -7.71
C LEU A 148 0.77 16.92 -8.25
N LYS A 149 1.49 17.64 -7.38
CA LYS A 149 2.33 18.81 -7.74
C LYS A 149 3.83 18.59 -7.56
N THR A 150 4.25 17.80 -6.58
CA THR A 150 5.69 17.63 -6.27
C THR A 150 6.23 16.32 -6.83
N TYR A 151 5.63 15.20 -6.45
CA TYR A 151 6.14 13.86 -6.77
C TYR A 151 6.02 13.52 -8.26
N THR A 152 5.13 14.18 -9.01
CA THR A 152 5.07 14.08 -10.48
C THR A 152 6.31 14.62 -11.19
N GLN A 153 7.03 15.56 -10.57
CA GLN A 153 8.06 16.35 -11.24
C GLN A 153 9.41 15.63 -11.24
N LYS A 154 10.30 16.07 -12.14
CA LYS A 154 11.68 15.56 -12.22
C LYS A 154 12.44 15.84 -10.91
N PRO A 155 13.32 14.92 -10.46
CA PRO A 155 13.87 13.78 -11.20
C PRO A 155 13.01 12.51 -11.23
N ASN A 156 11.81 12.49 -10.62
CA ASN A 156 10.99 11.28 -10.54
C ASN A 156 10.50 10.80 -11.92
N VAL A 157 10.28 9.48 -12.02
CA VAL A 157 9.88 8.79 -13.25
C VAL A 157 8.39 8.49 -13.23
N CYS A 158 7.72 8.71 -14.36
CA CYS A 158 6.29 8.50 -14.52
C CYS A 158 5.93 7.83 -15.85
N ASN A 159 4.68 7.38 -15.98
CA ASN A 159 4.20 6.70 -17.19
C ASN A 159 4.17 7.57 -18.47
N LEU A 160 4.35 8.90 -18.35
CA LEU A 160 4.37 9.79 -19.52
C LEU A 160 5.74 9.75 -20.21
N ASP A 161 6.81 9.56 -19.43
CA ASP A 161 8.20 9.59 -19.91
C ASP A 161 8.54 8.41 -20.86
N MET A 162 7.71 7.38 -20.89
CA MET A 162 7.82 6.25 -21.83
C MET A 162 7.46 6.64 -23.27
N HIS A 163 6.70 7.73 -23.46
CA HIS A 163 6.02 8.07 -24.72
C HIS A 163 6.04 9.57 -25.06
N MET A 164 6.69 10.40 -24.24
CA MET A 164 6.74 11.85 -24.37
C MET A 164 8.17 12.33 -24.09
N SER A 165 8.58 13.43 -24.72
CA SER A 165 9.92 14.00 -24.50
C SER A 165 10.04 14.67 -23.12
N PRO A 166 11.25 14.79 -22.54
CA PRO A 166 11.45 15.46 -21.26
C PRO A 166 10.90 16.90 -21.22
N ASN A 167 10.99 17.62 -22.34
CA ASN A 167 10.48 18.99 -22.48
C ASN A 167 8.93 19.06 -22.49
N GLU A 168 8.25 17.92 -22.62
CA GLU A 168 6.80 17.83 -22.44
C GLU A 168 6.42 17.51 -20.99
N THR A 169 7.25 16.75 -20.25
CA THR A 169 6.98 16.26 -18.87
C THR A 169 7.78 16.96 -17.75
N ASP A 170 8.54 18.01 -18.07
CA ASP A 170 9.32 18.84 -17.14
C ASP A 170 8.49 19.49 -16.01
N ASP A 171 7.36 20.10 -16.36
CA ASP A 171 6.35 20.63 -15.43
C ASP A 171 4.95 20.11 -15.78
N ILE A 172 4.63 18.93 -15.24
CA ILE A 172 3.30 18.31 -15.37
C ILE A 172 2.22 19.18 -14.69
N TRP A 173 2.58 19.91 -13.64
CA TRP A 173 1.65 20.72 -12.85
C TRP A 173 1.22 22.01 -13.58
N GLY A 174 2.16 22.90 -13.92
CA GLY A 174 1.83 24.18 -14.57
C GLY A 174 1.10 23.98 -15.90
N LYS A 175 1.51 22.97 -16.69
CA LYS A 175 0.83 22.55 -17.93
C LYS A 175 -0.57 21.94 -17.73
N SER A 176 -1.00 21.71 -16.49
CA SER A 176 -2.31 21.10 -16.16
C SER A 176 -3.20 21.96 -15.26
N ALA A 177 -2.62 22.80 -14.40
CA ALA A 177 -3.32 23.52 -13.33
C ALA A 177 -4.37 24.50 -13.87
N ASP A 178 -4.04 25.28 -14.89
CA ASP A 178 -4.93 26.27 -15.49
C ASP A 178 -6.19 25.66 -16.10
N THR A 179 -6.04 24.58 -16.86
CA THR A 179 -7.17 23.86 -17.47
C THR A 179 -8.04 23.21 -16.40
N LEU A 180 -7.43 22.61 -15.37
CA LEU A 180 -8.18 21.99 -14.27
C LEU A 180 -8.91 23.02 -13.39
N ARG A 181 -8.40 24.25 -13.24
CA ARG A 181 -9.09 25.34 -12.52
C ARG A 181 -10.34 25.86 -13.25
N ARG A 182 -10.45 25.68 -14.56
CA ARG A 182 -11.55 26.24 -15.37
C ARG A 182 -12.85 25.43 -15.23
N VAL A 183 -13.98 26.13 -15.34
CA VAL A 183 -15.29 25.49 -15.48
C VAL A 183 -15.43 24.99 -16.93
N PRO A 184 -15.73 23.71 -17.19
CA PRO A 184 -15.79 23.16 -18.54
C PRO A 184 -16.85 23.85 -19.41
N CYS A 185 -16.42 24.54 -20.46
CA CYS A 185 -17.28 25.35 -21.32
C CYS A 185 -17.99 24.48 -22.40
N GLY A 186 -18.72 23.45 -21.96
CA GLY A 186 -19.58 22.57 -22.78
C GLY A 186 -18.87 21.66 -23.80
N LYS A 187 -17.67 22.02 -24.26
CA LYS A 187 -16.86 21.25 -25.21
C LYS A 187 -16.00 20.22 -24.49
N LYS A 188 -15.77 19.08 -25.15
CA LYS A 188 -14.91 18.00 -24.64
C LYS A 188 -13.44 18.33 -24.91
N GLU A 189 -12.80 19.00 -23.95
CA GLU A 189 -11.37 19.32 -24.01
C GLU A 189 -10.48 18.06 -23.93
N PRO A 190 -9.24 18.11 -24.49
CA PRO A 190 -8.27 17.02 -24.37
C PRO A 190 -7.77 16.89 -22.92
N LYS A 191 -7.51 15.65 -22.48
CA LYS A 191 -6.99 15.36 -21.14
C LYS A 191 -5.64 16.04 -20.89
N THR A 192 -5.49 16.72 -19.75
CA THR A 192 -4.22 17.35 -19.33
C THR A 192 -3.16 16.29 -18.99
N LEU A 193 -1.91 16.71 -18.75
CA LEU A 193 -0.84 15.77 -18.37
C LEU A 193 -1.17 15.04 -17.06
N LEU A 194 -1.68 15.77 -16.06
CA LEU A 194 -2.13 15.19 -14.79
C LEU A 194 -3.29 14.19 -14.96
N GLU A 195 -4.15 14.36 -15.98
CA GLU A 195 -5.22 13.40 -16.30
C GLU A 195 -4.76 12.19 -17.15
N LYS A 196 -3.66 12.33 -17.88
CA LYS A 196 -2.96 11.24 -18.59
C LYS A 196 -2.10 10.38 -17.65
N LEU A 197 -1.72 10.93 -16.49
CA LEU A 197 -0.95 10.23 -15.45
C LEU A 197 -1.64 8.94 -14.97
N ARG A 198 -0.84 7.94 -14.64
CA ARG A 198 -1.24 6.58 -14.19
C ARG A 198 -0.34 6.06 -13.09
N TRP A 199 0.97 6.26 -13.21
CA TRP A 199 1.91 5.94 -12.15
C TRP A 199 3.09 6.93 -12.09
N VAL A 200 3.66 7.04 -10.90
CA VAL A 200 4.94 7.70 -10.57
C VAL A 200 5.71 6.74 -9.66
N THR A 201 7.02 6.60 -9.84
CA THR A 201 7.90 5.86 -8.93
C THR A 201 8.88 6.79 -8.20
N LEU A 202 9.19 6.46 -6.95
CA LEU A 202 10.03 7.23 -6.01
C LEU A 202 11.07 6.31 -5.36
N GLY A 203 12.25 6.84 -5.00
CA GLY A 203 13.31 6.02 -4.40
C GLY A 203 13.97 5.11 -5.45
N TYR A 204 14.16 3.83 -5.15
CA TYR A 204 14.50 2.84 -6.18
C TYR A 204 13.33 2.70 -7.16
N HIS A 205 13.57 3.01 -8.44
CA HIS A 205 12.51 3.03 -9.45
C HIS A 205 12.21 1.62 -9.95
N TYR A 206 10.99 1.15 -9.70
CA TYR A 206 10.51 -0.14 -10.19
C TYR A 206 10.56 -0.23 -11.72
N ASN A 207 11.26 -1.23 -12.25
CA ASN A 207 11.36 -1.48 -13.69
C ASN A 207 10.24 -2.42 -14.14
N TRP A 208 9.23 -1.88 -14.84
CA TRP A 208 8.06 -2.61 -15.32
C TRP A 208 8.37 -3.75 -16.31
N ASN A 209 9.54 -3.73 -16.97
CA ASN A 209 9.94 -4.77 -17.92
C ASN A 209 10.62 -5.95 -17.23
N THR A 210 11.57 -5.68 -16.33
CA THR A 210 12.31 -6.74 -15.60
C THR A 210 11.59 -7.20 -14.32
N LYS A 211 10.62 -6.42 -13.84
CA LYS A 211 9.92 -6.59 -12.55
C LYS A 211 10.83 -6.56 -11.32
N THR A 212 11.90 -5.78 -11.39
CA THR A 212 12.91 -5.65 -10.34
C THR A 212 13.22 -4.19 -10.02
N TYR A 213 13.87 -3.97 -8.88
CA TYR A 213 14.59 -2.74 -8.55
C TYR A 213 16.09 -2.92 -8.85
N SER A 214 16.82 -1.82 -9.02
CA SER A 214 18.29 -1.82 -9.16
C SER A 214 18.91 -0.58 -8.51
N PRO A 215 20.21 -0.59 -8.17
CA PRO A 215 20.86 0.55 -7.52
C PRO A 215 21.16 1.70 -8.49
N GLU A 216 21.28 1.44 -9.80
CA GLU A 216 21.60 2.47 -10.80
C GLU A 216 20.41 3.40 -11.09
N HIS A 217 19.18 2.91 -10.93
CA HIS A 217 17.96 3.64 -11.27
C HIS A 217 17.19 4.03 -10.00
N HIS A 218 17.68 5.08 -9.33
CA HIS A 218 17.06 5.60 -8.12
C HIS A 218 17.04 7.14 -8.08
N THR A 219 16.17 7.67 -7.23
CA THR A 219 16.15 9.08 -6.79
C THR A 219 16.12 9.15 -5.26
N PRO A 220 16.47 10.28 -4.63
CA PRO A 220 16.29 10.47 -3.19
C PRO A 220 14.81 10.31 -2.80
N PHE A 221 14.51 9.36 -1.91
CA PHE A 221 13.14 9.14 -1.45
C PHE A 221 12.64 10.36 -0.65
N PRO A 222 11.42 10.87 -0.86
CA PRO A 222 10.95 12.08 -0.18
C PRO A 222 10.89 11.92 1.35
N ALA A 223 11.68 12.72 2.08
CA ALA A 223 11.84 12.62 3.54
C ALA A 223 10.55 12.88 4.35
N ASP A 224 9.59 13.58 3.76
CA ASP A 224 8.24 13.73 4.33
C ASP A 224 7.43 12.43 4.25
N LEU A 225 7.40 11.78 3.09
CA LEU A 225 6.78 10.46 2.92
C LEU A 225 7.53 9.37 3.68
N GLN A 226 8.86 9.46 3.80
CA GLN A 226 9.67 8.53 4.61
C GLN A 226 9.25 8.63 6.07
N ARG A 227 9.10 9.85 6.61
CA ARG A 227 8.61 10.08 7.98
C ARG A 227 7.18 9.57 8.17
N LEU A 228 6.25 9.90 7.26
CA LEU A 228 4.87 9.40 7.33
C LEU A 228 4.84 7.86 7.38
N SER A 229 5.64 7.23 6.51
CA SER A 229 5.72 5.78 6.37
C SER A 229 6.34 5.12 7.61
N GLY A 230 7.44 5.68 8.13
CA GLY A 230 8.09 5.20 9.34
C GLY A 230 7.19 5.25 10.57
N LEU A 231 6.41 6.34 10.75
CA LEU A 231 5.47 6.44 11.87
C LEU A 231 4.31 5.43 11.78
N VAL A 232 3.74 5.21 10.59
CA VAL A 232 2.71 4.18 10.41
C VAL A 232 3.27 2.77 10.59
N ALA A 233 4.47 2.50 10.06
CA ALA A 233 5.14 1.21 10.25
C ALA A 233 5.46 0.95 11.72
N ALA A 234 6.00 1.94 12.45
CA ALA A 234 6.29 1.84 13.88
C ALA A 234 5.04 1.53 14.71
N ALA A 235 3.95 2.28 14.50
CA ALA A 235 2.66 2.02 15.13
C ALA A 235 2.09 0.62 14.78
N ALA A 236 2.41 0.09 13.60
CA ALA A 236 2.05 -1.26 13.16
C ALA A 236 3.02 -2.37 13.60
N GLY A 237 3.98 -2.09 14.49
CA GLY A 237 4.94 -3.07 15.02
C GLY A 237 6.27 -3.19 14.26
N PHE A 238 6.56 -2.29 13.32
CA PHE A 238 7.76 -2.30 12.46
C PHE A 238 8.60 -1.02 12.62
N PRO A 239 9.16 -0.74 13.82
CA PRO A 239 9.89 0.52 14.09
C PRO A 239 11.18 0.70 13.28
N SER A 240 11.75 -0.39 12.75
CA SER A 240 12.96 -0.38 11.89
C SER A 240 12.61 -0.52 10.40
N PHE A 241 11.49 0.06 9.97
CA PHE A 241 11.11 0.14 8.56
C PHE A 241 11.76 1.34 7.86
N ASN A 242 12.39 1.12 6.72
CA ASN A 242 12.92 2.19 5.87
C ASN A 242 12.09 2.32 4.58
N ALA A 243 11.67 3.54 4.23
CA ALA A 243 10.98 3.79 2.96
C ALA A 243 12.02 3.98 1.85
N GLU A 244 12.12 3.00 0.95
CA GLU A 244 13.18 2.90 -0.06
C GLU A 244 12.64 2.88 -1.49
N ALA A 245 11.41 2.39 -1.69
CA ALA A 245 10.70 2.44 -2.96
C ALA A 245 9.25 2.86 -2.76
N GLY A 246 8.76 3.70 -3.65
CA GLY A 246 7.38 4.18 -3.68
C GLY A 246 6.78 4.05 -5.07
N ILE A 247 5.53 3.58 -5.14
CA ILE A 247 4.72 3.58 -6.37
C ILE A 247 3.41 4.33 -6.08
N LEU A 248 3.26 5.50 -6.68
CA LEU A 248 2.03 6.27 -6.66
C LEU A 248 1.18 5.88 -7.86
N ASN A 249 -0.07 5.51 -7.62
CA ASN A 249 -1.02 5.08 -8.66
C ASN A 249 -2.19 6.07 -8.76
N TYR A 250 -2.50 6.49 -9.98
CA TYR A 250 -3.49 7.53 -10.31
C TYR A 250 -4.65 6.90 -11.10
N TYR A 251 -5.78 6.72 -10.44
CA TYR A 251 -6.96 6.05 -10.99
C TYR A 251 -8.05 7.06 -11.35
N ARG A 252 -8.67 6.90 -12.53
CA ARG A 252 -9.93 7.56 -12.90
C ARG A 252 -11.10 6.59 -12.67
N SER A 253 -12.34 7.08 -12.74
CA SER A 253 -13.55 6.26 -12.54
C SER A 253 -13.77 5.11 -13.56
N ASP A 254 -12.96 5.02 -14.61
CA ASP A 254 -12.90 3.90 -15.56
C ASP A 254 -11.73 2.93 -15.32
N SER A 255 -10.85 3.25 -14.37
CA SER A 255 -9.59 2.53 -14.11
C SER A 255 -9.80 1.37 -13.13
N SER A 256 -8.93 0.36 -13.24
CA SER A 256 -8.92 -0.83 -12.36
C SER A 256 -7.51 -1.43 -12.31
N LEU A 257 -7.02 -1.81 -11.13
CA LEU A 257 -5.77 -2.57 -10.97
C LEU A 257 -6.08 -4.06 -11.02
N GLY A 258 -5.30 -4.82 -11.80
CA GLY A 258 -5.50 -6.26 -12.00
C GLY A 258 -5.20 -7.12 -10.78
N ILE A 259 -5.40 -8.43 -10.93
CA ILE A 259 -5.08 -9.45 -9.92
C ILE A 259 -3.56 -9.68 -9.96
N HIS A 260 -2.87 -9.42 -8.85
CA HIS A 260 -1.40 -9.49 -8.75
C HIS A 260 -0.93 -9.74 -7.31
N VAL A 261 0.37 -9.98 -7.16
CA VAL A 261 1.12 -10.03 -5.89
C VAL A 261 2.29 -9.07 -6.03
N ASP A 262 2.72 -8.45 -4.93
CA ASP A 262 3.91 -7.59 -4.86
C ASP A 262 5.09 -8.39 -4.29
N GLU A 263 5.94 -8.94 -5.16
CA GLU A 263 7.02 -9.90 -4.80
C GLU A 263 8.42 -9.45 -5.24
N SER A 264 8.57 -8.18 -5.64
CA SER A 264 9.79 -7.66 -6.29
C SER A 264 10.85 -7.07 -5.34
N GLU A 265 10.53 -6.93 -4.05
CA GLU A 265 11.46 -6.48 -3.02
C GLU A 265 12.35 -7.63 -2.50
N LEU A 266 13.60 -7.37 -2.09
CA LEU A 266 14.53 -8.40 -1.64
C LEU A 266 14.32 -8.81 -0.16
N ASP A 267 13.75 -7.93 0.67
CA ASP A 267 13.30 -8.26 2.03
C ASP A 267 11.76 -8.24 2.15
N LEU A 268 11.16 -9.37 1.82
CA LEU A 268 9.72 -9.62 1.95
C LEU A 268 9.24 -9.78 3.41
N SER A 269 10.12 -9.68 4.42
CA SER A 269 9.67 -9.59 5.82
C SER A 269 9.08 -8.22 6.18
N ARG A 270 9.39 -7.20 5.36
CA ARG A 270 9.00 -5.80 5.62
C ARG A 270 7.56 -5.53 5.18
N PRO A 271 6.81 -4.68 5.92
CA PRO A 271 5.47 -4.29 5.55
C PRO A 271 5.47 -3.53 4.21
N LEU A 272 4.42 -3.76 3.44
CA LEU A 272 3.98 -2.86 2.38
C LEU A 272 2.92 -1.93 2.98
N LEU A 273 3.10 -0.63 2.82
CA LEU A 273 2.13 0.40 3.24
C LEU A 273 1.38 0.90 2.01
N SER A 274 0.06 1.06 2.06
CA SER A 274 -0.71 1.73 1.00
C SER A 274 -1.67 2.77 1.57
N PHE A 275 -1.41 4.04 1.25
CA PHE A 275 -2.17 5.21 1.66
C PHE A 275 -3.16 5.62 0.57
N CYS A 276 -4.40 5.95 0.95
CA CYS A 276 -5.51 6.16 0.02
C CYS A 276 -6.04 7.60 0.05
N PHE A 277 -6.27 8.25 -1.10
CA PHE A 277 -6.85 9.60 -1.16
C PHE A 277 -7.79 9.79 -2.36
N GLY A 278 -8.83 10.61 -2.19
CA GLY A 278 -9.83 10.90 -3.23
C GLY A 278 -11.01 9.93 -3.22
N GLN A 279 -11.53 9.57 -4.40
CA GLN A 279 -12.71 8.70 -4.50
C GLN A 279 -12.54 7.34 -3.83
N SER A 280 -13.64 6.84 -3.25
CA SER A 280 -13.72 5.50 -2.67
C SER A 280 -13.38 4.43 -3.73
N ALA A 281 -12.84 3.29 -3.30
CA ALA A 281 -12.60 2.15 -4.18
C ALA A 281 -13.01 0.83 -3.52
N ILE A 282 -13.29 -0.17 -4.35
CA ILE A 282 -13.42 -1.57 -3.91
C ILE A 282 -12.03 -2.21 -4.02
N PHE A 283 -11.52 -2.74 -2.91
CA PHE A 283 -10.35 -3.60 -2.85
C PHE A 283 -10.78 -5.06 -2.73
N LEU A 284 -10.00 -5.96 -3.33
CA LEU A 284 -10.13 -7.41 -3.19
C LEU A 284 -8.83 -7.96 -2.59
N LEU A 285 -8.91 -8.62 -1.43
CA LEU A 285 -7.82 -9.36 -0.81
C LEU A 285 -8.12 -10.87 -0.88
N GLY A 286 -7.32 -11.60 -1.64
CA GLY A 286 -7.44 -13.05 -1.87
C GLY A 286 -6.59 -13.89 -0.93
N GLY A 287 -6.43 -15.17 -1.30
CA GLY A 287 -5.47 -16.07 -0.66
C GLY A 287 -4.08 -16.02 -1.31
N PRO A 288 -3.18 -16.95 -0.93
CA PRO A 288 -1.90 -17.15 -1.59
C PRO A 288 -2.03 -17.76 -3.00
N ARG A 289 -3.24 -18.18 -3.41
CA ARG A 289 -3.56 -18.67 -4.75
C ARG A 289 -4.72 -17.86 -5.35
N ARG A 290 -4.89 -17.93 -6.67
CA ARG A 290 -5.96 -17.18 -7.38
C ARG A 290 -7.34 -17.82 -7.27
N GLU A 291 -7.37 -19.10 -6.94
CA GLU A 291 -8.57 -19.90 -6.74
C GLU A 291 -9.21 -19.61 -5.38
N ASP A 292 -8.45 -19.01 -4.45
CA ASP A 292 -8.90 -18.63 -3.12
C ASP A 292 -9.81 -17.38 -3.20
N PRO A 293 -11.08 -17.44 -2.74
CA PRO A 293 -12.07 -16.40 -2.99
C PRO A 293 -11.77 -15.11 -2.19
N PRO A 294 -11.62 -13.95 -2.84
CA PRO A 294 -11.24 -12.73 -2.15
C PRO A 294 -12.35 -12.13 -1.28
N THR A 295 -11.93 -11.54 -0.16
CA THR A 295 -12.75 -10.65 0.65
C THR A 295 -12.76 -9.26 0.03
N ALA A 296 -13.97 -8.71 -0.17
CA ALA A 296 -14.16 -7.36 -0.71
C ALA A 296 -14.32 -6.34 0.42
N MET A 297 -13.62 -5.21 0.30
CA MET A 297 -13.68 -4.11 1.27
C MET A 297 -13.63 -2.75 0.57
N TYR A 298 -14.20 -1.73 1.20
CA TYR A 298 -14.04 -0.35 0.79
C TYR A 298 -12.65 0.17 1.21
N MET A 299 -12.11 1.10 0.41
CA MET A 299 -11.02 1.99 0.79
C MET A 299 -11.46 3.43 0.56
N HIS A 300 -11.60 4.24 1.59
CA HIS A 300 -12.01 5.65 1.51
C HIS A 300 -10.80 6.61 1.54
N SER A 301 -11.05 7.92 1.49
CA SER A 301 -10.00 8.94 1.55
C SER A 301 -9.42 9.06 2.96
N GLY A 302 -8.12 8.81 3.07
CA GLY A 302 -7.34 8.75 4.29
C GLY A 302 -7.04 7.34 4.79
N ASP A 303 -7.70 6.30 4.30
CA ASP A 303 -7.49 4.95 4.80
C ASP A 303 -6.08 4.43 4.45
N VAL A 304 -5.51 3.63 5.35
CA VAL A 304 -4.16 3.08 5.19
C VAL A 304 -4.20 1.57 5.41
N MET A 305 -3.62 0.81 4.47
CA MET A 305 -3.42 -0.63 4.61
C MET A 305 -1.96 -0.93 4.90
N VAL A 306 -1.72 -1.91 5.76
CA VAL A 306 -0.41 -2.51 6.04
C VAL A 306 -0.51 -4.00 5.67
N MET A 307 0.31 -4.44 4.73
CA MET A 307 0.41 -5.85 4.33
C MET A 307 1.78 -6.38 4.76
N SER A 308 1.79 -7.25 5.76
CA SER A 308 3.00 -7.84 6.36
C SER A 308 2.87 -9.35 6.55
N GLY A 309 3.97 -10.05 6.81
CA GLY A 309 3.94 -11.50 7.08
C GLY A 309 3.27 -12.29 5.96
N GLN A 310 2.30 -13.16 6.30
CA GLN A 310 1.57 -13.94 5.29
C GLN A 310 0.74 -13.04 4.35
N SER A 311 0.17 -11.94 4.85
CA SER A 311 -0.62 -11.02 4.01
C SER A 311 0.19 -10.33 2.90
N ARG A 312 1.52 -10.24 3.07
CA ARG A 312 2.46 -9.54 2.16
C ARG A 312 2.46 -10.11 0.74
N LEU A 313 2.12 -11.39 0.59
CA LEU A 313 2.15 -12.15 -0.66
C LEU A 313 0.77 -12.68 -1.09
N LEU A 314 -0.32 -12.13 -0.55
CA LEU A 314 -1.67 -12.49 -0.99
C LEU A 314 -2.00 -11.81 -2.33
N TYR A 315 -2.72 -12.54 -3.19
CA TYR A 315 -3.28 -11.96 -4.40
C TYR A 315 -4.22 -10.82 -4.04
N HIS A 316 -4.13 -9.70 -4.74
CA HIS A 316 -5.02 -8.56 -4.53
C HIS A 316 -5.29 -7.76 -5.81
N ALA A 317 -6.35 -6.95 -5.79
CA ALA A 317 -6.80 -6.16 -6.93
C ALA A 317 -7.66 -4.95 -6.55
N VAL A 318 -7.80 -3.98 -7.47
CA VAL A 318 -8.75 -2.85 -7.37
C VAL A 318 -9.71 -2.90 -8.56
N PRO A 319 -10.81 -3.69 -8.51
CA PRO A 319 -11.75 -3.82 -9.63
C PRO A 319 -12.51 -2.54 -9.97
N ARG A 320 -12.68 -1.61 -9.02
CA ARG A 320 -13.57 -0.45 -9.19
C ARG A 320 -13.14 0.77 -8.37
N ILE A 321 -13.07 1.92 -9.03
CA ILE A 321 -13.19 3.23 -8.38
C ILE A 321 -14.67 3.64 -8.39
N LEU A 322 -15.17 4.10 -7.25
CA LEU A 322 -16.55 4.53 -7.10
C LEU A 322 -16.70 5.99 -7.58
N GLN A 323 -17.95 6.38 -7.85
CA GLN A 323 -18.31 7.76 -8.19
C GLN A 323 -19.35 8.24 -7.18
N ASP A 324 -18.98 8.15 -5.91
CA ASP A 324 -19.78 8.67 -4.81
C ASP A 324 -19.76 10.21 -4.90
N PRO A 325 -20.82 10.91 -4.47
CA PRO A 325 -20.70 12.35 -4.20
C PRO A 325 -19.56 12.54 -3.18
N PRO A 326 -18.60 13.45 -3.42
CA PRO A 326 -17.44 13.59 -2.55
C PRO A 326 -17.89 13.89 -1.12
N PRO A 327 -17.28 13.25 -0.09
CA PRO A 327 -17.77 13.36 1.28
C PRO A 327 -17.78 14.81 1.75
N PRO A 328 -18.83 15.25 2.49
CA PRO A 328 -18.99 16.64 2.90
C PRO A 328 -17.75 17.12 3.67
N CYS A 329 -17.20 18.26 3.23
CA CYS A 329 -15.78 18.59 3.36
C CYS A 329 -15.14 18.42 4.75
N SER A 330 -14.56 17.24 4.98
CA SER A 330 -13.44 17.03 5.92
C SER A 330 -12.11 17.52 5.36
N LEU A 331 -12.00 17.67 4.03
CA LEU A 331 -10.85 18.21 3.30
C LEU A 331 -10.93 19.73 3.03
N GLY A 332 -11.95 20.43 3.53
CA GLY A 332 -12.20 21.83 3.15
C GLY A 332 -13.17 22.55 4.07
N THR A 333 -12.74 22.80 5.31
CA THR A 333 -13.36 23.84 6.15
C THR A 333 -12.49 25.09 6.00
N SER A 334 -13.06 26.19 5.50
CA SER A 334 -12.34 27.46 5.38
C SER A 334 -11.86 27.91 6.75
N LEU A 335 -10.64 28.47 6.84
CA LEU A 335 -10.12 29.08 8.07
C LEU A 335 -10.83 30.40 8.34
N SER A 336 -12.07 30.31 8.83
CA SER A 336 -12.87 31.43 9.32
C SER A 336 -12.30 31.98 10.63
N ARG A 337 -11.17 32.71 10.50
CA ARG A 337 -10.55 33.67 11.42
C ARG A 337 -11.29 33.84 12.76
N GLY A 338 -11.09 32.89 13.67
CA GLY A 338 -11.54 32.92 15.06
C GLY A 338 -10.34 32.74 15.99
N GLN A 339 -10.41 33.30 17.20
CA GLN A 339 -9.25 33.37 18.10
C GLN A 339 -8.90 31.99 18.70
N GLY A 340 -7.71 31.51 18.35
CA GLY A 340 -7.09 30.31 18.90
C GLY A 340 -5.72 30.13 18.23
N SER A 341 -4.67 29.92 19.03
CA SER A 341 -3.31 29.77 18.50
C SER A 341 -3.18 28.48 17.66
N PRO A 342 -2.76 28.55 16.39
CA PRO A 342 -2.60 27.35 15.58
C PRO A 342 -1.35 26.59 16.02
N GLU A 343 -1.53 25.44 16.66
CA GLU A 343 -0.45 24.47 16.78
C GLU A 343 0.01 24.02 15.39
N ARG A 344 1.34 23.88 15.23
CA ARG A 344 2.00 23.92 13.92
C ARG A 344 1.96 22.57 13.20
N GLY A 345 0.75 22.13 12.84
CA GLY A 345 0.47 20.87 12.17
C GLY A 345 1.11 20.77 10.79
N VAL A 346 1.82 19.65 10.55
CA VAL A 346 2.78 19.44 9.45
C VAL A 346 3.98 20.40 9.49
N SER A 347 5.17 19.85 9.24
CA SER A 347 6.45 20.56 9.46
C SER A 347 6.71 21.69 8.44
N GLY A 348 6.41 22.93 8.82
CA GLY A 348 7.01 24.13 8.25
C GLY A 348 6.26 24.80 7.09
N GLU A 349 5.69 24.03 6.15
CA GLU A 349 4.74 24.59 5.18
C GLU A 349 3.39 24.89 5.85
N GLY A 350 2.76 26.00 5.46
CA GLY A 350 1.40 26.32 5.88
C GLY A 350 0.35 25.41 5.22
N GLY A 351 -0.92 25.66 5.53
CA GLY A 351 -2.04 25.00 4.84
C GLY A 351 -1.96 25.18 3.32
N VAL A 352 -2.46 24.20 2.57
CA VAL A 352 -2.39 24.19 1.11
C VAL A 352 -3.01 25.47 0.55
N ASP A 353 -2.27 26.12 -0.36
CA ASP A 353 -2.70 27.33 -1.06
C ASP A 353 -4.07 27.13 -1.75
N GLY A 354 -4.84 28.22 -1.87
CA GLY A 354 -6.19 28.20 -2.42
C GLY A 354 -6.24 27.76 -3.89
N GLU A 355 -5.24 28.14 -4.70
CA GLU A 355 -5.17 27.73 -6.11
C GLU A 355 -4.70 26.27 -6.25
N ASP A 356 -3.69 25.88 -5.47
CA ASP A 356 -3.22 24.49 -5.41
C ASP A 356 -4.36 23.54 -4.96
N TRP A 357 -5.13 23.95 -3.94
CA TRP A 357 -6.27 23.17 -3.48
C TRP A 357 -7.42 23.14 -4.47
N ALA A 358 -7.67 24.21 -5.24
CA ALA A 358 -8.66 24.20 -6.31
C ALA A 358 -8.34 23.13 -7.37
N VAL A 359 -7.06 22.99 -7.78
CA VAL A 359 -6.62 21.93 -8.69
C VAL A 359 -6.76 20.54 -8.05
N CYS A 360 -6.24 20.34 -6.83
CA CYS A 360 -6.27 19.04 -6.16
C CYS A 360 -7.71 18.55 -5.90
N SER A 361 -8.58 19.41 -5.34
CA SER A 361 -9.97 19.08 -5.06
C SER A 361 -10.77 18.78 -6.33
N ARG A 362 -10.52 19.53 -7.41
CA ARG A 362 -11.14 19.28 -8.72
C ARG A 362 -10.68 17.97 -9.35
N TYR A 363 -9.40 17.63 -9.22
CA TYR A 363 -8.86 16.37 -9.72
C TYR A 363 -9.55 15.16 -9.06
N ILE A 364 -9.61 15.14 -7.72
CA ILE A 364 -10.16 14.01 -6.94
C ILE A 364 -11.69 13.86 -7.03
N GLN A 365 -12.45 14.82 -7.57
CA GLN A 365 -13.89 14.65 -7.81
C GLN A 365 -14.22 13.42 -8.68
N SER A 366 -13.32 13.03 -9.59
CA SER A 366 -13.49 11.89 -10.50
C SER A 366 -12.31 10.90 -10.50
N SER A 367 -11.44 10.99 -9.49
CA SER A 367 -10.19 10.25 -9.43
C SER A 367 -9.79 9.88 -8.00
N ARG A 368 -8.77 9.03 -7.91
CA ARG A 368 -8.20 8.53 -6.68
C ARG A 368 -6.68 8.41 -6.84
N VAL A 369 -5.95 8.69 -5.76
CA VAL A 369 -4.52 8.44 -5.65
C VAL A 369 -4.26 7.39 -4.56
N ASN A 370 -3.48 6.36 -4.85
CA ASN A 370 -2.84 5.52 -3.84
C ASN A 370 -1.34 5.85 -3.80
N MET A 371 -0.75 6.01 -2.62
CA MET A 371 0.70 5.93 -2.42
C MET A 371 1.03 4.56 -1.83
N THR A 372 1.75 3.70 -2.54
CA THR A 372 2.26 2.44 -1.97
C THR A 372 3.76 2.58 -1.69
N VAL A 373 4.20 2.20 -0.49
CA VAL A 373 5.59 2.37 -0.03
C VAL A 373 6.13 1.03 0.50
N ARG A 374 7.38 0.71 0.15
CA ARG A 374 8.10 -0.49 0.59
C ARG A 374 9.53 -0.17 1.03
N GLN A 375 10.09 -1.08 1.82
CA GLN A 375 11.53 -1.28 1.96
C GLN A 375 11.95 -2.31 0.89
N VAL A 376 13.09 -2.12 0.23
CA VAL A 376 13.58 -3.00 -0.83
C VAL A 376 14.69 -3.92 -0.30
N LEU A 377 15.58 -3.39 0.53
CA LEU A 377 16.75 -4.08 1.07
C LEU A 377 16.57 -4.42 2.55
N GLY A 378 16.89 -5.66 2.92
CA GLY A 378 16.98 -6.06 4.32
C GLY A 378 18.23 -5.49 5.02
N PRO A 379 18.27 -5.45 6.36
CA PRO A 379 19.44 -4.95 7.09
C PRO A 379 20.74 -5.65 6.68
N GLY A 380 21.73 -4.88 6.20
CA GLY A 380 23.01 -5.41 5.73
C GLY A 380 22.97 -6.15 4.37
N GLN A 381 21.84 -6.11 3.66
CA GLN A 381 21.76 -6.52 2.26
C GLN A 381 22.28 -5.41 1.32
N SER A 382 22.67 -5.82 0.12
CA SER A 382 23.00 -4.96 -1.00
C SER A 382 22.45 -5.61 -2.27
N PHE A 383 22.26 -4.84 -3.34
CA PHE A 383 21.85 -5.41 -4.62
C PHE A 383 22.89 -6.42 -5.14
N PRO A 384 22.48 -7.53 -5.77
CA PRO A 384 23.40 -8.50 -6.38
C PRO A 384 24.35 -7.82 -7.38
N GLY A 385 25.64 -8.19 -7.33
CA GLY A 385 26.68 -7.61 -8.17
C GLY A 385 27.36 -6.36 -7.58
N VAL A 386 26.76 -5.68 -6.61
CA VAL A 386 27.43 -4.57 -5.89
C VAL A 386 28.35 -5.15 -4.79
N PRO A 387 29.67 -4.85 -4.81
CA PRO A 387 30.56 -5.32 -3.76
C PRO A 387 30.24 -4.65 -2.43
N LYS A 388 30.21 -5.44 -1.34
CA LYS A 388 30.00 -4.93 0.02
C LYS A 388 31.25 -4.17 0.51
N GLY A 389 31.30 -2.87 0.28
CA GLY A 389 32.46 -2.06 0.69
C GLY A 389 32.37 -0.54 0.60
N SER A 390 31.33 0.05 0.02
CA SER A 390 31.20 1.51 -0.13
C SER A 390 30.00 2.07 0.64
N ALA A 391 30.20 2.39 1.93
CA ALA A 391 29.35 3.40 2.57
C ALA A 391 29.75 4.79 2.03
N PRO A 392 28.83 5.75 1.88
CA PRO A 392 29.21 7.13 1.65
C PRO A 392 29.78 7.69 2.96
N ASP A 393 31.09 8.00 2.97
CA ASP A 393 31.70 8.70 4.10
C ASP A 393 31.05 10.07 4.28
N ALA A 394 30.66 10.40 5.51
CA ALA A 394 30.10 11.70 5.85
C ALA A 394 31.20 12.78 5.81
N GLU A 395 30.86 13.99 5.35
CA GLU A 395 31.79 15.11 5.23
C GLU A 395 32.36 15.54 6.59
N GLY A 396 33.59 15.10 6.90
CA GLY A 396 34.40 15.61 8.00
C GLY A 396 35.30 16.75 7.52
N GLY A 397 34.91 18.00 7.79
CA GLY A 397 35.70 19.17 7.42
C GLY A 397 37.02 19.29 8.19
N GLY A 398 38.09 19.70 7.50
CA GLY A 398 39.39 19.97 8.12
C GLY A 398 40.34 20.74 7.17
N GLU A 399 40.66 21.97 7.52
CA GLU A 399 41.70 22.76 6.84
C GLU A 399 43.11 22.27 7.22
N GLY A 400 44.09 22.31 6.30
CA GLY A 400 45.48 22.05 6.68
C GLY A 400 46.52 21.97 5.56
N GLY A 401 47.45 22.93 5.56
CA GLY A 401 48.87 22.79 5.14
C GLY A 401 49.22 21.94 3.91
N GLY A 402 49.36 22.56 2.74
CA GLY A 402 49.90 21.91 1.55
C GLY A 402 51.44 21.82 1.51
N GLN A 403 51.99 20.98 0.62
CA GLN A 403 53.40 21.04 0.22
C GLN A 403 53.59 20.77 -1.28
N LYS A 404 54.48 21.54 -1.91
CA LYS A 404 54.85 21.41 -3.32
C LYS A 404 55.68 20.14 -3.55
N ARG A 405 55.34 19.33 -4.56
CA ARG A 405 56.30 18.45 -5.24
C ARG A 405 56.42 18.84 -6.71
N ARG A 406 57.63 19.24 -7.10
CA ARG A 406 58.03 19.56 -8.48
C ARG A 406 57.93 18.29 -9.35
N ARG A 407 57.50 18.44 -10.60
CA ARG A 407 57.96 17.60 -11.71
C ARG A 407 58.76 18.50 -12.65
N SER A 408 59.98 18.07 -12.99
CA SER A 408 60.89 18.78 -13.89
C SER A 408 60.64 18.35 -15.33
N SER A 409 60.39 19.30 -16.21
CA SER A 409 60.41 19.11 -17.66
C SER A 409 61.84 19.29 -18.20
N SER A 410 62.34 18.32 -18.95
CA SER A 410 63.53 18.44 -19.78
C SER A 410 63.14 18.19 -21.24
N GLY A 411 63.05 19.25 -22.03
CA GLY A 411 62.84 19.16 -23.47
C GLY A 411 64.17 18.97 -24.20
N GLY A 412 64.12 18.26 -25.33
CA GLY A 412 65.14 18.28 -26.38
C GLY A 412 64.44 18.57 -27.70
N THR A 413 65.05 19.38 -28.55
CA THR A 413 64.51 19.87 -29.83
C THR A 413 65.37 19.39 -31.01
N GLU A 414 64.98 19.79 -32.23
CA GLU A 414 65.73 19.61 -33.49
C GLU A 414 65.68 18.19 -34.09
N SER A 415 65.70 17.98 -35.41
CA SER A 415 65.29 18.84 -36.55
C SER A 415 65.06 17.96 -37.80
N SER A 416 64.60 18.54 -38.91
CA SER A 416 64.48 17.87 -40.21
C SER A 416 65.84 17.62 -40.88
N ASP A 417 66.01 16.49 -41.58
CA ASP A 417 65.97 16.44 -43.06
C ASP A 417 66.21 15.02 -43.63
N THR A 418 65.89 14.87 -44.92
CA THR A 418 65.97 13.67 -45.80
C THR A 418 65.07 12.47 -45.51
#